data_AF-A0A1Y2W9E4-F1
#
_entry.id   AF-A0A1Y2W9E4-F1
#
_cell.length_a   1.000
_cell.length_b   1.000
_cell.length_c   1.000
_cell.angle_alpha   90.00
_cell.angle_beta   90.00
_cell.angle_gamma   90.00
#
_symmetry.space_group_name_H-M   'P 1'
#
loop_
_entity.id
_entity.type
_entity.pdbx_description
1 polymer ?
#
loop_
_entity_poly.entity_id
_entity_poly.type
_entity_poly.pdbx_seq_one_letter_code
_entity_poly.pdbx_strand_id
1 'polypeptide(L)'
;MSTPVIAAATRQFYISGLKVHVSQSDTPPDLALREINTNISDINSGLGRQCVYLVPQYTEDPTQACTSFSVDIRDSPREGFTDLTAGLGFDYRYLIPTKDPHLSSKISEVALYRRANKNGPIDGDAVYSIQSRGFAEWTGDINRDCGGDYLYLVWKNLTMPDMTRETITAMIKSLIKDESLGR
;
A
#
# COMPACT_ATOMS: atom_id res chain seq x y z
N MET A 1 -21.36 24.93 34.22
CA MET A 1 -21.66 24.67 32.80
C MET A 1 -20.34 24.48 32.09
N SER A 2 -19.95 23.24 31.80
CA SER A 2 -18.67 22.94 31.17
C SER A 2 -18.87 22.78 29.67
N THR A 3 -18.23 23.63 28.89
CA THR A 3 -18.18 23.55 27.43
C THR A 3 -17.47 22.26 27.03
N PRO A 4 -18.05 21.39 26.18
CA PRO A 4 -17.32 20.25 25.66
C PRO A 4 -16.23 20.76 24.73
N VAL A 5 -14.98 20.43 25.04
CA VAL A 5 -13.85 20.59 24.12
C VAL A 5 -14.06 19.54 23.03
N ILE A 6 -14.54 19.97 21.87
CA ILE A 6 -14.56 19.13 20.67
C ILE A 6 -13.09 18.97 20.30
N ALA A 7 -12.52 17.80 20.60
CA ALA A 7 -11.22 17.42 20.07
C ALA A 7 -11.27 17.60 18.56
N ALA A 8 -10.37 18.42 18.00
CA ALA A 8 -10.24 18.58 16.57
C ALA A 8 -10.07 17.18 15.96
N ALA A 9 -11.00 16.78 15.09
CA ALA A 9 -10.90 15.50 14.40
C ALA A 9 -9.65 15.55 13.51
N THR A 10 -8.59 14.85 13.93
CA THR A 10 -7.41 14.68 13.09
C THR A 10 -7.85 14.00 11.80
N ARG A 11 -7.56 14.63 10.66
CA ARG A 11 -7.89 14.07 9.34
C ARG A 11 -7.06 12.81 9.14
N GLN A 12 -7.73 11.66 9.15
CA GLN A 12 -7.08 10.37 9.01
C GLN A 12 -7.04 9.99 7.53
N PHE A 13 -5.85 9.71 7.02
CA PHE A 13 -5.66 9.20 5.67
C PHE A 13 -5.33 7.70 5.72
N TYR A 14 -5.87 6.98 4.74
CA TYR A 14 -5.64 5.57 4.48
C TYR A 14 -5.14 5.37 3.06
N ILE A 15 -4.50 4.24 2.79
CA ILE A 15 -4.12 3.84 1.44
C ILE A 15 -5.35 3.30 0.73
N SER A 16 -5.66 3.82 -0.45
CA SER A 16 -6.76 3.34 -1.32
C SER A 16 -6.27 2.58 -2.54
N GLY A 17 -4.95 2.55 -2.77
CA GLY A 17 -4.35 1.87 -3.90
C GLY A 17 -2.91 2.32 -4.13
N LEU A 18 -2.35 1.85 -5.23
CA LEU A 18 -1.00 2.18 -5.69
C LEU A 18 -1.05 2.52 -7.17
N LYS A 19 -0.39 3.61 -7.55
CA LYS A 19 -0.15 3.95 -8.95
C LYS A 19 1.24 3.52 -9.34
N VAL A 20 1.35 2.80 -10.46
CA VAL A 20 2.65 2.42 -11.05
C VAL A 20 3.17 3.60 -11.88
N HIS A 21 4.44 3.92 -11.69
CA HIS A 21 5.17 4.91 -12.48
C HIS A 21 6.38 4.24 -13.14
N VAL A 22 6.38 4.18 -14.47
CA VAL A 22 7.47 3.63 -15.28
C VAL A 22 8.28 4.79 -15.85
N SER A 23 9.60 4.75 -15.69
CA SER A 23 10.51 5.82 -16.11
C SER A 23 11.81 5.25 -16.70
N GLN A 24 12.47 6.05 -17.53
CA GLN A 24 13.86 5.81 -17.96
C GLN A 24 14.88 6.46 -17.03
N SER A 25 14.41 7.30 -16.09
CA SER A 25 15.23 7.94 -15.07
C SER A 25 15.22 7.10 -13.80
N ASP A 26 16.38 7.03 -13.14
CA ASP A 26 16.58 6.42 -11.82
C ASP A 26 16.11 7.34 -10.66
N THR A 27 15.59 8.53 -10.99
CA THR A 27 15.00 9.44 -10.04
C THR A 27 13.54 9.04 -9.76
N PRO A 28 13.19 8.64 -8.53
CA PRO A 28 11.81 8.34 -8.18
C PRO A 28 10.91 9.59 -8.29
N PRO A 29 9.64 9.45 -8.69
CA PRO A 29 8.69 10.57 -8.62
C PRO A 29 8.40 10.95 -7.16
N ASP A 30 7.85 12.15 -6.97
CA ASP A 30 7.40 12.61 -5.66
C ASP A 30 6.42 11.60 -5.03
N LEU A 31 6.56 11.43 -3.71
CA LEU A 31 5.75 10.50 -2.90
C LEU A 31 5.91 9.02 -3.29
N ALA A 32 6.88 8.65 -4.15
CA ALA A 32 7.18 7.25 -4.38
C ALA A 32 7.46 6.51 -3.06
N LEU A 33 7.03 5.24 -3.00
CA LEU A 33 7.28 4.39 -1.84
C LEU A 33 8.78 4.31 -1.56
N ARG A 34 9.12 4.42 -0.28
CA ARG A 34 10.47 4.17 0.20
C ARG A 34 10.70 2.69 0.35
N GLU A 35 11.94 2.26 0.19
CA GLU A 35 12.37 0.91 0.52
C GLU A 35 13.13 0.94 1.85
N ILE A 36 12.73 0.11 2.82
CA ILE A 36 13.09 0.27 4.23
C ILE A 36 14.29 -0.57 4.70
N ASN A 37 14.95 -1.30 3.79
CA ASN A 37 16.09 -2.15 4.12
C ASN A 37 17.40 -1.74 3.41
N THR A 38 17.38 -1.67 2.08
CA THR A 38 18.51 -1.35 1.19
C THR A 38 18.51 0.08 0.67
N ASN A 39 17.40 0.80 0.83
CA ASN A 39 17.14 2.14 0.31
C ASN A 39 17.01 2.22 -1.22
N ILE A 40 16.69 1.11 -1.89
CA ILE A 40 16.51 1.01 -3.34
C ILE A 40 15.04 0.80 -3.69
N SER A 41 14.35 1.89 -4.06
CA SER A 41 12.90 1.91 -4.32
C SER A 41 12.50 1.55 -5.75
N ASP A 42 13.44 1.50 -6.70
CA ASP A 42 13.17 0.94 -8.03
C ASP A 42 12.89 -0.57 -7.90
N ILE A 43 11.69 -0.99 -8.28
CA ILE A 43 11.24 -2.38 -8.26
C ILE A 43 12.16 -3.26 -9.13
N ASN A 44 12.57 -2.74 -10.28
CA ASN A 44 13.34 -3.45 -11.29
C ASN A 44 14.85 -3.23 -11.16
N SER A 45 15.31 -2.69 -10.02
CA SER A 45 16.73 -2.50 -9.77
C SER A 45 17.54 -3.78 -10.03
N GLY A 46 18.55 -3.67 -10.91
CA GLY A 46 19.40 -4.78 -11.31
C GLY A 46 18.85 -5.67 -12.44
N LEU A 47 17.64 -5.40 -12.95
CA LEU A 47 16.97 -6.22 -13.98
C LEU A 47 16.91 -5.59 -15.38
N GLY A 48 17.22 -4.30 -15.55
CA GLY A 48 17.19 -3.69 -16.90
C GLY A 48 17.22 -2.17 -16.93
N ARG A 49 16.64 -1.59 -18.00
CA ARG A 49 16.74 -0.15 -18.33
C ARG A 49 15.61 0.72 -17.77
N GLN A 50 14.42 0.16 -17.54
CA GLN A 50 13.27 0.92 -17.04
C GLN A 50 13.18 0.79 -15.52
N CYS A 51 13.12 1.94 -14.86
CA CYS A 51 12.84 2.03 -13.43
C CYS A 51 11.34 2.02 -13.21
N VAL A 52 10.89 1.28 -12.20
CA VAL A 52 9.49 1.16 -11.84
C VAL A 52 9.31 1.54 -10.38
N TYR A 53 8.48 2.54 -10.15
CA TYR A 53 8.16 3.07 -8.83
C TYR A 53 6.67 2.91 -8.54
N LEU A 54 6.34 2.82 -7.26
CA LEU A 54 4.97 2.84 -6.77
C LEU A 54 4.70 4.15 -6.06
N VAL A 55 3.57 4.78 -6.34
CA VAL A 55 3.11 5.98 -5.64
C VAL A 55 1.81 5.63 -4.90
N PRO A 56 1.73 5.87 -3.59
CA PRO A 56 0.53 5.59 -2.82
C PRO A 56 -0.61 6.53 -3.22
N GLN A 57 -1.81 5.98 -3.30
CA GLN A 57 -3.03 6.76 -3.41
C GLN A 57 -3.69 6.79 -2.03
N TYR A 58 -4.07 7.99 -1.58
CA TYR A 58 -4.68 8.19 -0.27
C TYR A 58 -6.19 8.39 -0.39
N THR A 59 -6.91 8.05 0.68
CA THR A 59 -8.34 8.32 0.86
C THR A 59 -8.62 8.67 2.32
N GLU A 60 -9.66 9.45 2.55
CA GLU A 60 -10.23 9.69 3.87
C GLU A 60 -11.48 8.83 4.11
N ASP A 61 -12.07 8.30 3.05
CA ASP A 61 -13.19 7.37 3.14
C ASP A 61 -12.65 5.97 3.49
N PRO A 62 -12.92 5.46 4.71
CA PRO A 62 -12.44 4.15 5.14
C PRO A 62 -13.08 3.00 4.34
N THR A 63 -14.21 3.20 3.68
CA THR A 63 -14.82 2.17 2.82
C THR A 63 -14.03 1.97 1.52
N GLN A 64 -13.23 2.97 1.13
CA GLN A 64 -12.33 2.92 -0.04
C GLN A 64 -10.90 2.52 0.32
N ALA A 65 -10.61 2.33 1.60
CA ALA A 65 -9.28 1.99 2.10
C ALA A 65 -8.95 0.50 1.86
N CYS A 66 -7.70 0.26 1.50
CA CYS A 66 -7.14 -1.07 1.39
C CYS A 66 -7.03 -1.73 2.77
N THR A 67 -7.25 -3.03 2.79
CA THR A 67 -7.10 -3.90 3.95
C THR A 67 -5.95 -4.88 3.77
N SER A 68 -5.59 -5.20 2.52
CA SER A 68 -4.41 -6.00 2.18
C SER A 68 -4.01 -5.78 0.71
N PHE A 69 -2.86 -6.32 0.33
CA PHE A 69 -2.44 -6.45 -1.07
C PHE A 69 -2.04 -7.89 -1.36
N SER A 70 -2.24 -8.34 -2.60
CA SER A 70 -1.71 -9.62 -3.10
C SER A 70 -0.91 -9.43 -4.38
N VAL A 71 0.04 -10.33 -4.61
CA VAL A 71 0.79 -10.40 -5.87
C VAL A 71 0.08 -11.35 -6.83
N ASP A 72 -0.13 -10.89 -8.05
CA ASP A 72 -0.74 -11.62 -9.15
C ASP A 72 0.28 -11.71 -10.28
N ILE A 73 0.82 -12.91 -10.53
CA ILE A 73 1.82 -13.20 -11.57
C ILE A 73 1.16 -14.13 -12.61
N ARG A 74 1.35 -13.82 -13.90
CA ARG A 74 0.68 -14.51 -15.01
C ARG A 74 1.42 -14.35 -16.33
N ASP A 75 1.13 -15.26 -17.27
CA ASP A 75 1.72 -15.32 -18.61
C ASP A 75 1.14 -14.31 -19.62
N SER A 76 0.06 -13.62 -19.25
CA SER A 76 -0.72 -12.75 -20.15
C SER A 76 -1.05 -11.40 -19.50
N PRO A 77 -1.12 -10.32 -20.30
CA PRO A 77 -1.41 -8.99 -19.77
C PRO A 77 -2.83 -8.92 -19.18
N ARG A 78 -2.99 -8.13 -18.13
CA ARG A 78 -4.28 -7.87 -17.49
C ARG A 78 -4.77 -6.48 -17.88
N GLU A 79 -5.90 -6.44 -18.58
CA GLU A 79 -6.51 -5.18 -18.99
C GLU A 79 -6.76 -4.25 -17.78
N GLY A 80 -6.41 -2.98 -17.94
CA GLY A 80 -6.56 -1.96 -16.90
C GLY A 80 -5.46 -1.94 -15.83
N PHE A 81 -4.45 -2.82 -15.91
CA PHE A 81 -3.33 -2.85 -14.98
C PHE A 81 -2.01 -2.52 -15.70
N THR A 82 -1.11 -1.86 -14.98
CA THR A 82 0.26 -1.62 -15.44
C THR A 82 1.17 -2.72 -14.88
N ASP A 83 1.88 -3.40 -15.77
CA ASP A 83 2.83 -4.44 -15.41
C ASP A 83 4.06 -3.85 -14.69
N LEU A 84 4.43 -4.47 -13.55
CA LEU A 84 5.59 -4.03 -12.77
C LEU A 84 6.93 -4.44 -13.40
N THR A 85 6.96 -5.41 -14.34
CA THR A 85 8.20 -5.70 -15.07
C THR A 85 8.47 -4.72 -16.19
N ALA A 86 7.48 -3.91 -16.57
CA ALA A 86 7.57 -2.94 -17.66
C ALA A 86 8.14 -3.54 -18.97
N GLY A 87 7.76 -4.80 -19.27
CA GLY A 87 8.14 -5.46 -20.52
C GLY A 87 9.56 -6.03 -20.56
N LEU A 88 10.17 -6.34 -19.41
CA LEU A 88 11.48 -6.99 -19.33
C LEU A 88 11.51 -8.45 -19.85
N GLY A 89 10.38 -8.97 -20.34
CA GLY A 89 10.27 -10.32 -20.90
C GLY A 89 10.04 -11.42 -19.87
N PHE A 90 9.74 -11.06 -18.62
CA PHE A 90 9.26 -11.98 -17.60
C PHE A 90 7.72 -12.05 -17.59
N ASP A 91 7.16 -12.97 -16.80
CA ASP A 91 5.73 -12.99 -16.53
C ASP A 91 5.25 -11.65 -15.98
N TYR A 92 4.07 -11.23 -16.46
CA TYR A 92 3.41 -10.02 -16.02
C TYR A 92 3.07 -10.11 -14.55
N ARG A 93 3.23 -9.01 -13.83
CA ARG A 93 2.95 -8.99 -12.40
C ARG A 93 2.31 -7.71 -11.92
N TYR A 94 1.40 -7.88 -10.96
CA TYR A 94 0.55 -6.82 -10.46
C TYR A 94 0.41 -6.91 -8.95
N LEU A 95 0.26 -5.74 -8.31
CA LEU A 95 -0.19 -5.63 -6.94
C LEU A 95 -1.69 -5.36 -6.93
N ILE A 96 -2.45 -6.28 -6.34
CA ILE A 96 -3.91 -6.21 -6.30
C ILE A 96 -4.34 -5.74 -4.90
N PRO A 97 -4.94 -4.55 -4.77
CA PRO A 97 -5.50 -4.11 -3.50
C PRO A 97 -6.78 -4.88 -3.18
N THR A 98 -6.90 -5.34 -1.93
CA THR A 98 -8.18 -5.76 -1.36
C THR A 98 -8.76 -4.62 -0.55
N LYS A 99 -10.06 -4.36 -0.71
CA LYS A 99 -10.81 -3.36 0.06
C LYS A 99 -12.03 -4.02 0.67
N ASP A 100 -11.90 -4.41 1.93
CA ASP A 100 -13.04 -4.93 2.68
C ASP A 100 -13.60 -3.84 3.59
N PRO A 101 -14.79 -3.26 3.30
CA PRO A 101 -15.38 -2.21 4.12
C PRO A 101 -15.77 -2.68 5.53
N HIS A 102 -15.90 -3.99 5.76
CA HIS A 102 -16.30 -4.56 7.06
C HIS A 102 -15.14 -4.73 8.05
N LEU A 103 -13.89 -4.70 7.58
CA LEU A 103 -12.72 -4.77 8.47
C LEU A 103 -12.40 -3.38 9.05
N SER A 104 -12.27 -3.27 10.36
CA SER A 104 -11.89 -2.02 11.03
C SER A 104 -10.40 -1.67 10.84
N SER A 105 -9.55 -2.67 10.58
CA SER A 105 -8.13 -2.50 10.30
C SER A 105 -7.93 -2.04 8.86
N LYS A 106 -7.43 -0.81 8.67
CA LYS A 106 -7.16 -0.22 7.35
C LYS A 106 -5.69 0.07 7.18
N ILE A 107 -5.17 -0.09 5.97
CA ILE A 107 -3.79 0.25 5.65
C ILE A 107 -3.61 1.76 5.73
N SER A 108 -2.68 2.21 6.56
CA SER A 108 -2.35 3.63 6.74
C SER A 108 -1.00 4.01 6.11
N GLU A 109 -0.10 3.05 5.97
CA GLU A 109 1.24 3.26 5.43
C GLU A 109 1.70 2.01 4.68
N VAL A 110 2.42 2.22 3.59
CA VAL A 110 3.03 1.17 2.75
C VAL A 110 4.49 1.52 2.48
N ALA A 111 5.32 0.48 2.35
CA ALA A 111 6.71 0.61 1.94
C ALA A 111 7.15 -0.64 1.16
N LEU A 112 8.32 -0.57 0.54
CA LEU A 112 8.98 -1.73 -0.05
C LEU A 112 9.97 -2.33 0.94
N TYR A 113 10.11 -3.66 0.93
CA TYR A 113 11.16 -4.37 1.65
C TYR A 113 11.91 -5.25 0.66
N ARG A 114 13.18 -4.92 0.42
CA ARG A 114 14.06 -5.64 -0.51
C ARG A 114 15.03 -6.52 0.26
N ARG A 115 15.23 -7.76 -0.20
CA ARG A 115 16.19 -8.68 0.39
C ARG A 115 17.09 -9.27 -0.70
N ALA A 116 18.39 -9.16 -0.50
CA ALA A 116 19.39 -9.66 -1.45
C ALA A 116 19.15 -11.16 -1.73
N ASN A 117 19.24 -11.59 -3.00
CA ASN A 117 18.96 -12.98 -3.40
C ASN A 117 19.69 -14.01 -2.53
N LYS A 118 20.98 -13.77 -2.24
CA LYS A 118 21.82 -14.65 -1.39
C LYS A 118 21.29 -14.88 0.04
N ASN A 119 20.39 -14.02 0.52
CA ASN A 119 19.81 -14.12 1.85
C ASN A 119 18.47 -14.91 1.83
N GLY A 120 17.93 -15.23 0.66
CA GLY A 120 16.65 -15.95 0.53
C GLY A 120 15.41 -15.08 0.77
N PRO A 121 14.20 -15.68 0.74
CA PRO A 121 12.94 -15.00 0.99
C PRO A 121 12.81 -14.55 2.46
N ILE A 122 11.74 -13.84 2.84
CA ILE A 122 11.50 -13.45 4.25
C ILE A 122 11.62 -14.65 5.21
N ASP A 123 12.48 -14.50 6.22
CA ASP A 123 12.72 -15.42 7.34
C ASP A 123 12.52 -14.70 8.70
N GLY A 124 12.89 -15.35 9.81
CA GLY A 124 12.71 -14.79 11.15
C GLY A 124 13.40 -13.44 11.38
N ASP A 125 14.61 -13.26 10.86
CA ASP A 125 15.34 -11.98 10.99
C ASP A 125 14.68 -10.89 10.16
N ALA A 126 14.21 -11.23 8.95
CA ALA A 126 13.46 -10.30 8.12
C ALA A 126 12.13 -9.89 8.78
N VAL A 127 11.40 -10.85 9.37
CA VAL A 127 10.16 -10.56 10.11
C VAL A 127 10.42 -9.60 11.27
N TYR A 128 11.45 -9.85 12.08
CA TYR A 128 11.83 -8.94 13.17
C TYR A 128 12.18 -7.54 12.65
N SER A 129 12.94 -7.46 11.56
CA SER A 129 13.31 -6.21 10.89
C SER A 129 12.07 -5.41 10.42
N ILE A 130 11.10 -6.08 9.78
CA ILE A 130 9.86 -5.45 9.29
C ILE A 130 9.01 -4.97 10.47
N GLN A 131 8.78 -5.83 11.46
CA GLN A 131 7.88 -5.56 12.59
C GLN A 131 8.44 -4.52 13.57
N SER A 132 9.75 -4.49 13.80
CA SER A 132 10.40 -3.46 14.63
C SER A 132 10.23 -2.04 14.07
N ARG A 133 9.89 -1.90 12.78
CA ARG A 133 9.56 -0.61 12.13
C ARG A 133 8.05 -0.34 12.07
N GLY A 134 7.24 -1.18 12.70
CA GLY A 134 5.79 -1.04 12.81
C GLY A 134 4.98 -1.60 11.63
N PHE A 135 5.63 -2.26 10.66
CA PHE A 135 4.94 -2.92 9.55
C PHE A 135 4.48 -4.31 10.00
N ALA A 136 3.19 -4.59 9.82
CA ALA A 136 2.54 -5.77 10.39
C ALA A 136 2.51 -6.96 9.41
N GLU A 137 2.36 -6.67 8.12
CA GLU A 137 2.08 -7.66 7.07
C GLU A 137 2.79 -7.29 5.76
N TRP A 138 2.83 -8.26 4.84
CA TRP A 138 3.51 -8.14 3.54
C TRP A 138 2.91 -9.05 2.47
N THR A 139 3.23 -8.76 1.21
CA THR A 139 2.83 -9.58 0.06
C THR A 139 3.69 -10.85 -0.09
N GLY A 140 3.36 -11.70 -1.06
CA GLY A 140 4.37 -12.60 -1.64
C GLY A 140 5.49 -11.84 -2.35
N ASP A 141 6.50 -12.57 -2.83
CA ASP A 141 7.62 -12.00 -3.59
C ASP A 141 7.15 -11.46 -4.95
N ILE A 142 7.27 -10.14 -5.13
CA ILE A 142 6.97 -9.42 -6.35
C ILE A 142 7.98 -9.81 -7.44
N ASN A 143 9.23 -10.03 -7.09
CA ASN A 143 10.31 -10.33 -8.03
C ASN A 143 10.49 -11.83 -8.27
N ARG A 144 9.49 -12.64 -7.89
CA ARG A 144 9.53 -14.08 -8.10
C ARG A 144 9.82 -14.39 -9.58
N ASP A 145 10.71 -15.35 -9.77
CA ASP A 145 11.14 -15.86 -11.08
C ASP A 145 11.86 -14.83 -11.99
N CYS A 146 12.29 -13.66 -11.47
CA CYS A 146 13.12 -12.69 -12.21
C CYS A 146 14.65 -12.87 -12.04
N GLY A 147 15.08 -13.77 -11.15
CA GLY A 147 16.51 -14.05 -10.92
C GLY A 147 17.29 -12.98 -10.14
N GLY A 148 16.61 -11.99 -9.56
CA GLY A 148 17.19 -10.90 -8.77
C GLY A 148 16.87 -10.98 -7.28
N ASP A 149 16.93 -9.82 -6.62
CA ASP A 149 16.55 -9.67 -5.21
C ASP A 149 15.06 -9.92 -4.99
N TYR A 150 14.73 -10.49 -3.82
CA TYR A 150 13.36 -10.61 -3.35
C TYR A 150 12.80 -9.24 -3.02
N LEU A 151 11.54 -9.02 -3.35
CA LEU A 151 10.88 -7.74 -3.11
C LEU A 151 9.45 -7.92 -2.62
N TYR A 152 9.11 -7.20 -1.56
CA TYR A 152 7.80 -7.29 -0.92
C TYR A 152 7.23 -5.89 -0.74
N LEU A 153 5.91 -5.76 -0.87
CA LEU A 153 5.18 -4.62 -0.33
C LEU A 153 4.85 -4.95 1.12
N VAL A 154 5.22 -4.08 2.05
CA VAL A 154 4.90 -4.16 3.48
C VAL A 154 3.93 -3.06 3.86
N TRP A 155 3.09 -3.27 4.88
CA TRP A 155 2.17 -2.22 5.34
C TRP A 155 1.98 -2.14 6.86
N LYS A 156 1.62 -0.94 7.31
CA LYS A 156 1.09 -0.68 8.65
C LYS A 156 -0.41 -0.58 8.58
N ASN A 157 -1.05 -1.06 9.62
CA ASN A 157 -2.48 -0.94 9.80
C ASN A 157 -2.79 0.14 10.85
N LEU A 158 -3.88 0.85 10.62
CA LEU A 158 -4.56 1.62 11.62
C LEU A 158 -5.92 0.98 11.90
N THR A 159 -6.10 0.51 13.12
CA THR A 159 -7.40 0.03 13.59
C THR A 159 -8.29 1.23 13.83
N MET A 160 -9.39 1.31 13.09
CA MET A 160 -10.45 2.24 13.43
C MET A 160 -11.03 1.81 14.79
N PRO A 161 -11.19 2.73 15.76
CA PRO A 161 -11.86 2.40 17.02
C PRO A 161 -13.21 1.76 16.68
N ASP A 162 -13.59 0.70 17.42
CA ASP A 162 -14.80 -0.07 17.18
C ASP A 162 -15.95 0.86 16.79
N MET A 163 -16.32 0.80 15.50
CA MET A 163 -17.41 1.59 14.98
C MET A 163 -18.69 0.96 15.51
N THR A 164 -19.09 1.36 16.72
CA THR A 164 -20.38 0.97 17.25
C THR A 164 -21.46 1.41 16.28
N ARG A 165 -22.61 0.72 16.32
CA ARG A 165 -23.76 1.07 15.49
C ARG A 165 -24.16 2.53 15.66
N GLU A 166 -23.93 3.11 16.84
CA GLU A 166 -24.11 4.55 17.09
C GLU A 166 -23.13 5.42 16.30
N THR A 167 -21.84 5.08 16.25
CA THR A 167 -20.82 5.84 15.50
C THR A 167 -21.11 5.84 14.01
N ILE A 168 -21.49 4.69 13.44
CA ILE A 168 -21.91 4.58 12.02
C ILE A 168 -23.16 5.45 11.76
N THR A 169 -24.14 5.39 12.65
CA THR A 169 -25.37 6.19 12.55
C THR A 169 -25.08 7.69 12.65
N ALA A 170 -24.13 8.09 13.49
CA ALA A 170 -23.72 9.48 13.64
C ALA A 170 -22.99 10.01 12.40
N MET A 171 -22.11 9.21 11.79
CA MET A 171 -21.42 9.58 10.55
C MET A 171 -22.37 9.69 9.37
N ILE A 172 -23.31 8.73 9.22
CA ILE A 172 -24.35 8.82 8.18
C ILE A 172 -25.21 10.08 8.36
N LYS A 173 -25.58 10.40 9.60
CA LYS A 173 -26.34 11.63 9.91
C LYS A 173 -25.54 12.91 9.64
N SER A 174 -24.22 12.93 9.83
CA SER A 174 -23.40 14.10 9.54
C SER A 174 -23.24 14.30 8.03
N LEU A 175 -23.02 13.23 7.27
CA LEU A 175 -22.95 13.26 5.80
C LEU A 175 -24.26 13.78 5.18
N ILE A 176 -25.41 13.34 5.69
CA ILE A 176 -26.73 13.83 5.24
C ILE A 176 -26.97 15.29 5.65
N LYS A 177 -26.44 15.74 6.79
CA LYS A 177 -26.57 17.14 7.22
C LYS A 177 -25.75 18.09 6.36
N ASP A 178 -24.54 17.72 5.98
CA ASP A 178 -23.70 18.58 5.13
C ASP A 178 -24.28 18.76 3.72
N GLU A 179 -24.99 17.77 3.17
CA GLU A 179 -25.73 17.94 1.91
C GLU A 179 -26.97 18.85 2.03
N SER A 180 -27.53 18.98 3.24
CA SER A 180 -28.71 19.82 3.51
C SER A 180 -28.41 21.30 3.76
N LEU A 181 -27.13 21.67 3.95
CA LEU A 181 -26.68 23.06 4.16
C LEU A 181 -26.01 23.68 2.90
N GLY A 182 -25.92 22.92 1.81
CA GLY A 182 -25.31 23.33 0.54
C GLY A 182 -26.30 23.78 -0.56
N ARG A 183 -27.55 24.13 -0.23
CA ARG A 183 -28.52 24.70 -1.17
C ARG A 183 -29.30 25.85 -0.57
#